data_AF-A0A6L9UGW0-F1
#
_entry.id   AF-A0A6L9UGW0-F1
#
_cell.length_a   1.000
_cell.length_b   1.000
_cell.length_c   1.000
_cell.angle_alpha   90.00
_cell.angle_beta   90.00
_cell.angle_gamma   90.00
#
_symmetry.space_group_name_H-M   'P 1'
#
loop_
_entity.id
_entity.type
_entity.pdbx_description
1 polymer ?
#
loop_
_entity_poly.entity_id
_entity_poly.type
_entity_poly.pdbx_seq_one_letter_code
_entity_poly.pdbx_strand_id
1 'polypeptide(L)'
;MMEIVTSATAQMLLASSRFLSASQTWPDPATGFAFLTCTLSGTDLPAFMSEPLRQTSALSLRRTPELAAYGFAASRCDERTRSEWGDGLAHLRGREILTADRQSFVSSPLEVLGIASGIVAFGCPQDDRAWYAETLGRAILEGHLSGVVSRLAASVALEQMKSGSGAAAGVQIELAALRTPDIITVIAIQLCYQTDALPPVGILAETLLRRCLDSPVPINDALEAVVLSVVARRIAERAAVTETADPVEFIVNLCRRFPLFARQMQSRQRSRVPMTVEDEYDVQDMLHAILRLSFDDVRSEEHTPSYASNSSRLDFYLPPQRIVVEAKMTRKGLGQRKVVDELLIDVGRYGSMPKVDTLICVIYDPLGECRNPAAIENDIENSGSRLKVRVVVCPRGM
;
A
#
# COMPACT_ATOMS: atom_id res chain seq x y z
N MET A 1 -16.56 -11.74 19.65
CA MET A 1 -15.59 -10.80 19.04
C MET A 1 -15.97 -10.50 17.60
N MET A 2 -16.26 -11.50 16.75
CA MET A 2 -16.65 -11.29 15.34
C MET A 2 -17.97 -10.51 15.17
N GLU A 3 -19.05 -10.84 15.88
CA GLU A 3 -20.31 -10.06 15.84
C GLU A 3 -20.10 -8.58 16.21
N ILE A 4 -19.18 -8.32 17.14
CA ILE A 4 -18.81 -6.96 17.57
C ILE A 4 -18.07 -6.24 16.44
N VAL A 5 -17.13 -6.91 15.77
CA VAL A 5 -16.40 -6.36 14.61
C VAL A 5 -17.34 -6.10 13.45
N THR A 6 -18.23 -7.03 13.11
CA THR A 6 -19.25 -6.86 12.06
C THR A 6 -20.20 -5.71 12.38
N SER A 7 -20.64 -5.60 13.64
CA SER A 7 -21.49 -4.49 14.07
C SER A 7 -20.77 -3.14 13.96
N ALA A 8 -19.51 -3.07 14.40
CA ALA A 8 -18.70 -1.85 14.35
C ALA A 8 -18.40 -1.40 12.91
N THR A 9 -17.99 -2.33 12.03
CA THR A 9 -17.74 -2.01 10.62
C THR A 9 -19.03 -1.60 9.90
N ALA A 10 -20.16 -2.22 10.20
CA ALA A 10 -21.46 -1.80 9.66
C ALA A 10 -21.83 -0.37 10.11
N GLN A 11 -21.61 -0.02 11.38
CA GLN A 11 -21.84 1.33 11.88
C GLN A 11 -20.93 2.36 11.19
N MET A 12 -19.64 2.05 11.02
CA MET A 12 -18.70 2.91 10.31
C MET A 12 -19.16 3.15 8.86
N LEU A 13 -19.60 2.10 8.16
CA LEU A 13 -20.10 2.20 6.78
C LEU A 13 -21.37 3.04 6.68
N LEU A 14 -22.33 2.85 7.60
CA LEU A 14 -23.56 3.63 7.64
C LEU A 14 -23.30 5.11 7.93
N ALA A 15 -22.44 5.42 8.90
CA ALA A 15 -22.08 6.80 9.23
C ALA A 15 -21.37 7.48 8.05
N SER A 16 -20.42 6.77 7.42
CA SER A 16 -19.68 7.27 6.25
C SER A 16 -20.61 7.51 5.07
N SER A 17 -21.50 6.56 4.77
CA SER A 17 -22.49 6.68 3.69
C SER A 17 -23.42 7.87 3.91
N ARG A 18 -23.90 8.06 5.15
CA ARG A 18 -24.74 9.21 5.51
C ARG A 18 -24.00 10.53 5.27
N PHE A 19 -22.75 10.65 5.72
CA PHE A 19 -21.95 11.87 5.51
C PHE A 19 -21.71 12.16 4.01
N LEU A 20 -21.33 11.13 3.25
CA LEU A 20 -21.01 11.26 1.82
C LEU A 20 -22.24 11.49 0.93
N SER A 21 -23.45 11.22 1.45
CA SER A 21 -24.72 11.54 0.77
C SER A 21 -25.15 13.01 0.91
N ALA A 22 -24.57 13.75 1.86
CA ALA A 22 -24.85 15.18 2.03
C ALA A 22 -24.19 16.02 0.93
N SER A 23 -24.61 17.28 0.77
CA SER A 23 -23.95 18.21 -0.15
C SER A 23 -22.51 18.48 0.31
N GLN A 24 -21.55 18.32 -0.61
CA GLN A 24 -20.13 18.50 -0.37
C GLN A 24 -19.55 19.52 -1.36
N THR A 25 -18.49 20.24 -0.97
CA THR A 25 -17.75 21.09 -1.91
C THR A 25 -16.80 20.22 -2.71
N TRP A 26 -16.94 20.16 -4.03
CA TRP A 26 -16.12 19.32 -4.89
C TRP A 26 -15.42 20.13 -6.01
N PRO A 27 -14.08 20.25 -6.03
CA PRO A 27 -13.14 19.84 -4.99
C PRO A 27 -12.88 20.94 -3.95
N ASP A 28 -12.58 20.49 -2.73
CA ASP A 28 -11.85 21.17 -1.67
C ASP A 28 -10.69 20.23 -1.20
N PRO A 29 -9.80 20.63 -0.26
CA PRO A 29 -8.69 19.74 0.13
C PRO A 29 -9.12 18.36 0.63
N ALA A 30 -10.21 18.28 1.42
CA ALA A 30 -10.66 17.02 2.01
C ALA A 30 -11.30 16.10 0.96
N THR A 31 -12.20 16.63 0.14
CA THR A 31 -12.82 15.87 -0.96
C THR A 31 -11.82 15.52 -2.05
N GLY A 32 -10.85 16.39 -2.34
CA GLY A 32 -9.74 16.13 -3.24
C GLY A 32 -8.89 14.95 -2.75
N PHE A 33 -8.46 14.97 -1.49
CA PHE A 33 -7.68 13.86 -0.96
C PHE A 33 -8.49 12.57 -0.88
N ALA A 34 -9.77 12.66 -0.48
CA ALA A 34 -10.70 11.54 -0.49
C ALA A 34 -10.86 10.91 -1.90
N PHE A 35 -10.94 11.73 -2.96
CA PHE A 35 -10.97 11.27 -4.34
C PHE A 35 -9.69 10.51 -4.72
N LEU A 36 -8.52 11.02 -4.35
CA LEU A 36 -7.25 10.33 -4.56
C LEU A 36 -7.21 8.99 -3.80
N THR A 37 -7.68 8.97 -2.55
CA THR A 37 -7.79 7.75 -1.75
C THR A 37 -8.71 6.71 -2.39
N CYS A 38 -9.91 7.09 -2.85
CA CYS A 38 -10.80 6.18 -3.58
C CYS A 38 -10.12 5.63 -4.84
N THR A 39 -9.51 6.51 -5.63
CA THR A 39 -8.86 6.15 -6.90
C THR A 39 -7.74 5.13 -6.69
N LEU A 40 -6.87 5.33 -5.69
CA LEU A 40 -5.72 4.46 -5.43
C LEU A 40 -6.08 3.21 -4.62
N SER A 41 -7.13 3.26 -3.80
CA SER A 41 -7.60 2.09 -3.04
C SER A 41 -8.56 1.19 -3.84
N GLY A 42 -9.01 1.62 -5.02
CA GLY A 42 -10.01 0.91 -5.82
C GLY A 42 -11.42 0.94 -5.23
N THR A 43 -11.70 1.91 -4.36
CA THR A 43 -13.02 2.06 -3.73
C THR A 43 -13.95 2.86 -4.62
N ASP A 44 -15.25 2.52 -4.63
CA ASP A 44 -16.26 3.26 -5.37
C ASP A 44 -16.25 4.74 -5.01
N LEU A 45 -16.37 5.60 -6.04
CA LEU A 45 -16.47 7.03 -5.84
C LEU A 45 -17.87 7.39 -5.30
N PRO A 46 -17.95 8.24 -4.26
CA PRO A 46 -19.20 8.91 -3.90
C PRO A 46 -19.84 9.61 -5.10
N ALA A 47 -21.17 9.64 -5.17
CA ALA A 47 -21.90 10.16 -6.32
C ALA A 47 -21.45 11.57 -6.73
N PHE A 48 -21.24 12.47 -5.76
CA PHE A 48 -20.79 13.84 -6.03
C PHE A 48 -19.39 13.92 -6.65
N MET A 49 -18.52 12.93 -6.47
CA MET A 49 -17.17 12.89 -7.09
C MET A 49 -17.22 12.39 -8.55
N SER A 50 -18.35 11.81 -8.96
CA SER A 50 -18.60 11.45 -10.36
C SER A 50 -18.92 12.69 -11.21
N GLU A 51 -19.44 13.74 -10.58
CA GLU A 51 -19.72 15.04 -11.20
C GLU A 51 -18.42 15.76 -11.63
N PRO A 52 -18.52 16.68 -12.62
CA PRO A 52 -17.41 17.55 -12.98
C PRO A 52 -16.89 18.35 -11.77
N LEU A 53 -15.60 18.69 -11.78
CA LEU A 53 -15.03 19.60 -10.79
C LEU A 53 -15.79 20.94 -10.82
N ARG A 54 -16.03 21.55 -9.65
CA ARG A 54 -16.49 22.93 -9.57
C ARG A 54 -15.60 23.82 -10.46
N GLN A 55 -16.19 24.83 -11.08
CA GLN A 55 -15.39 25.81 -11.82
C GLN A 55 -14.50 26.62 -10.87
N THR A 56 -13.24 26.77 -11.26
CA THR A 56 -12.27 27.62 -10.56
C THR A 56 -11.82 28.77 -11.46
N SER A 57 -10.93 29.59 -10.94
CA SER A 57 -10.32 30.70 -11.67
C SER A 57 -8.85 30.84 -11.31
N ALA A 58 -8.08 31.49 -12.19
CA ALA A 58 -6.69 31.87 -11.91
C ALA A 58 -6.51 32.64 -10.58
N LEU A 59 -7.51 33.44 -10.14
CA LEU A 59 -7.44 34.12 -8.85
C LEU A 59 -7.68 33.15 -7.67
N SER A 60 -8.66 32.25 -7.81
CA SER A 60 -8.96 31.24 -6.80
C SER A 60 -7.78 30.30 -6.57
N LEU A 61 -7.11 29.89 -7.65
CA LEU A 61 -5.91 29.04 -7.67
C LEU A 61 -4.65 29.74 -7.13
N ARG A 62 -4.72 31.00 -6.68
CA ARG A 62 -3.64 31.60 -5.87
C ARG A 62 -3.74 31.26 -4.39
N ARG A 63 -4.87 30.69 -3.95
CA ARG A 63 -5.09 30.25 -2.58
C ARG A 63 -4.63 28.79 -2.46
N THR A 64 -3.83 28.50 -1.44
CA THR A 64 -3.23 27.18 -1.24
C THR A 64 -4.25 26.05 -1.00
N PRO A 65 -5.41 26.27 -0.33
CA PRO A 65 -6.46 25.24 -0.29
C PRO A 65 -7.02 24.89 -1.67
N GLU A 66 -7.19 25.87 -2.56
CA GLU A 66 -7.66 25.62 -3.93
C GLU A 66 -6.59 24.87 -4.73
N LEU A 67 -5.32 25.30 -4.67
CA LEU A 67 -4.21 24.59 -5.33
C LEU A 67 -4.13 23.12 -4.89
N ALA A 68 -4.26 22.87 -3.59
CA ALA A 68 -4.19 21.53 -3.04
C ALA A 68 -5.37 20.65 -3.50
N ALA A 69 -6.59 21.19 -3.45
CA ALA A 69 -7.79 20.49 -3.89
C ALA A 69 -7.69 20.01 -5.35
N TYR A 70 -7.29 20.91 -6.27
CA TYR A 70 -7.12 20.57 -7.68
C TYR A 70 -5.86 19.75 -7.95
N GLY A 71 -4.84 19.85 -7.09
CA GLY A 71 -3.65 19.00 -7.14
C GLY A 71 -3.96 17.53 -6.83
N PHE A 72 -4.81 17.25 -5.84
CA PHE A 72 -5.31 15.89 -5.60
C PHE A 72 -6.22 15.39 -6.73
N ALA A 73 -7.05 16.27 -7.30
CA ALA A 73 -7.97 15.96 -8.40
C ALA A 73 -7.36 16.16 -9.80
N ALA A 74 -6.03 16.16 -9.92
CA ALA A 74 -5.31 16.50 -11.15
C ALA A 74 -5.74 15.66 -12.37
N SER A 75 -6.08 14.39 -12.16
CA SER A 75 -6.55 13.48 -13.22
C SER A 75 -7.90 13.88 -13.84
N ARG A 76 -8.65 14.77 -13.19
CA ARG A 76 -9.96 15.27 -13.62
C ARG A 76 -9.90 16.70 -14.16
N CYS A 77 -8.74 17.36 -14.10
CA CYS A 77 -8.56 18.72 -14.57
C CYS A 77 -8.42 18.77 -16.10
N ASP A 78 -9.09 19.75 -16.72
CA ASP A 78 -8.88 20.07 -18.13
C ASP A 78 -7.58 20.88 -18.35
N GLU A 79 -7.22 21.08 -19.61
CA GLU A 79 -5.98 21.77 -19.98
C GLU A 79 -5.95 23.23 -19.50
N ARG A 80 -7.11 23.90 -19.52
CA ARG A 80 -7.25 25.26 -19.00
C ARG A 80 -6.95 25.30 -17.50
N THR A 81 -7.60 24.45 -16.71
CA THR A 81 -7.40 24.39 -15.26
C THR A 81 -5.96 24.03 -14.93
N ARG A 82 -5.33 23.12 -15.69
CA ARG A 82 -3.91 22.79 -15.53
C ARG A 82 -3.00 23.99 -15.76
N SER A 83 -3.26 24.79 -16.80
CA SER A 83 -2.51 26.01 -17.07
C SER A 83 -2.67 27.04 -15.95
N GLU A 84 -3.92 27.33 -15.55
CA GLU A 84 -4.21 28.27 -14.46
C GLU A 84 -3.63 27.79 -13.11
N TRP A 85 -3.55 26.47 -12.90
CA TRP A 85 -2.93 25.88 -11.70
C TRP A 85 -1.42 26.12 -11.69
N GLY A 86 -0.76 25.98 -12.84
CA GLY A 86 0.66 26.31 -13.00
C GLY A 86 0.96 27.77 -12.68
N ASP A 87 0.12 28.69 -13.15
CA ASP A 87 0.22 30.12 -12.80
C ASP A 87 0.02 30.36 -11.29
N GLY A 88 -0.90 29.62 -10.67
CA GLY A 88 -1.12 29.64 -9.22
C GLY A 88 0.11 29.19 -8.44
N LEU A 89 0.78 28.12 -8.88
CA LEU A 89 2.04 27.65 -8.29
C LEU A 89 3.17 28.68 -8.46
N ALA A 90 3.31 29.26 -9.65
CA ALA A 90 4.30 30.32 -9.90
C ALA A 90 4.05 31.56 -9.02
N HIS A 91 2.78 31.92 -8.80
CA HIS A 91 2.42 32.97 -7.87
C HIS A 91 2.81 32.63 -6.42
N LEU A 92 2.57 31.40 -5.98
CA LEU A 92 2.98 30.93 -4.65
C LEU A 92 4.50 31.00 -4.47
N ARG A 93 5.28 30.62 -5.50
CA ARG A 93 6.75 30.70 -5.51
C ARG A 93 7.29 32.12 -5.34
N GLY A 94 6.54 33.13 -5.79
CA GLY A 94 6.91 34.54 -5.63
C GLY A 94 6.67 35.13 -4.23
N ARG A 95 6.17 34.34 -3.27
CA ARG A 95 5.82 34.81 -1.92
C ARG A 95 6.81 34.33 -0.88
N GLU A 96 6.95 35.11 0.19
CA GLU A 96 7.59 34.66 1.42
C GLU A 96 6.65 33.66 2.13
N ILE A 97 7.07 32.39 2.20
CA ILE A 97 6.24 31.29 2.70
C ILE A 97 6.41 31.08 4.21
N LEU A 98 7.63 31.19 4.73
CA LEU A 98 7.98 30.88 6.11
C LEU A 98 7.91 32.13 6.98
N THR A 99 6.69 32.62 7.20
CA THR A 99 6.41 33.81 8.01
C THR A 99 6.36 33.47 9.50
N ALA A 100 6.67 34.47 10.34
CA ALA A 100 6.71 34.31 11.80
C ALA A 100 5.34 33.99 12.44
N ASP A 101 4.25 34.38 11.78
CA ASP A 101 2.86 34.15 12.23
C ASP A 101 2.36 32.71 12.01
N ARG A 102 3.15 31.86 11.34
CA ARG A 102 2.84 30.46 11.02
C ARG A 102 1.52 30.26 10.26
N GLN A 103 0.98 31.30 9.60
CA GLN A 103 -0.23 31.24 8.77
C GLN A 103 0.06 30.75 7.34
N SER A 104 0.95 29.77 7.22
CA SER A 104 1.43 29.26 5.95
C SER A 104 0.86 27.88 5.64
N PHE A 105 0.76 27.53 4.35
CA PHE A 105 0.22 26.25 3.90
C PHE A 105 0.97 25.06 4.50
N VAL A 106 2.25 25.24 4.88
CA VAL A 106 3.08 24.22 5.51
C VAL A 106 2.49 23.70 6.84
N SER A 107 1.60 24.47 7.47
CA SER A 107 0.89 24.04 8.68
C SER A 107 -0.22 23.02 8.41
N SER A 108 -0.73 22.95 7.17
CA SER A 108 -1.84 22.10 6.74
C SER A 108 -1.32 20.85 5.98
N PRO A 109 -1.44 19.64 6.56
CA PRO A 109 -0.99 18.42 5.90
C PRO A 109 -1.61 18.19 4.52
N LEU A 110 -2.91 18.49 4.38
CA LEU A 110 -3.64 18.35 3.12
C LEU A 110 -3.15 19.34 2.07
N GLU A 111 -2.83 20.59 2.46
CA GLU A 111 -2.30 21.56 1.50
C GLU A 111 -0.90 21.17 1.01
N VAL A 112 -0.04 20.73 1.93
CA VAL A 112 1.31 20.25 1.60
C VAL A 112 1.26 19.08 0.61
N LEU A 113 0.41 18.08 0.88
CA LEU A 113 0.30 16.89 0.03
C LEU A 113 -0.42 17.20 -1.28
N GLY A 114 -1.47 18.02 -1.27
CA GLY A 114 -2.24 18.35 -2.47
C GLY A 114 -1.41 19.13 -3.49
N ILE A 115 -0.61 20.10 -3.03
CA ILE A 115 0.31 20.83 -3.92
C ILE A 115 1.38 19.88 -4.46
N ALA A 116 1.97 19.01 -3.63
CA ALA A 116 2.94 18.00 -4.08
C ALA A 116 2.36 17.08 -5.15
N SER A 117 1.14 16.56 -4.92
CA SER A 117 0.41 15.73 -5.88
C SER A 117 0.17 16.46 -7.19
N GLY A 118 -0.19 17.75 -7.16
CA GLY A 118 -0.35 18.56 -8.37
C GLY A 118 0.96 18.74 -9.15
N ILE A 119 2.07 19.06 -8.47
CA ILE A 119 3.41 19.20 -9.08
C ILE A 119 3.80 17.94 -9.85
N VAL A 120 3.59 16.77 -9.24
CA VAL A 120 3.89 15.47 -9.85
C VAL A 120 2.94 15.18 -11.01
N ALA A 121 1.62 15.25 -10.77
CA ALA A 121 0.60 14.83 -11.72
C ALA A 121 0.54 15.70 -12.98
N PHE A 122 0.81 17.01 -12.85
CA PHE A 122 0.86 17.92 -14.01
C PHE A 122 2.22 17.94 -14.70
N GLY A 123 3.21 17.21 -14.19
CA GLY A 123 4.53 17.16 -14.80
C GLY A 123 5.27 18.50 -14.75
N CYS A 124 5.13 19.24 -13.64
CA CYS A 124 5.71 20.58 -13.51
C CYS A 124 7.25 20.56 -13.67
N PRO A 125 7.84 21.67 -14.17
CA PRO A 125 9.28 21.82 -14.36
C PRO A 125 10.12 21.49 -13.12
N GLN A 126 11.38 21.11 -13.35
CA GLN A 126 12.31 20.76 -12.28
C GLN A 126 12.55 21.92 -11.29
N ASP A 127 12.53 23.16 -11.76
CA ASP A 127 12.71 24.33 -10.91
C ASP A 127 11.58 24.49 -9.88
N ASP A 128 10.34 24.16 -10.25
CA ASP A 128 9.20 24.23 -9.35
C ASP A 128 9.23 23.10 -8.33
N ARG A 129 9.65 21.91 -8.75
CA ARG A 129 9.92 20.76 -7.86
C ARG A 129 11.01 21.09 -6.84
N ALA A 130 12.12 21.65 -7.31
CA ALA A 130 13.27 22.01 -6.49
C ALA A 130 12.90 23.10 -5.47
N TRP A 131 12.20 24.14 -5.90
CA TRP A 131 11.72 25.21 -5.01
C TRP A 131 10.79 24.66 -3.92
N TYR A 132 9.84 23.80 -4.28
CA TYR A 132 8.91 23.23 -3.31
C TYR A 132 9.63 22.34 -2.30
N ALA A 133 10.56 21.50 -2.77
CA ALA A 133 11.38 20.65 -1.91
C ALA A 133 12.27 21.47 -0.96
N GLU A 134 12.91 22.53 -1.44
CA GLU A 134 13.72 23.42 -0.60
C GLU A 134 12.86 24.11 0.46
N THR A 135 11.67 24.59 0.08
CA THR A 135 10.72 25.24 0.99
C THR A 135 10.29 24.30 2.12
N LEU A 136 9.93 23.06 1.80
CA LEU A 136 9.57 22.05 2.81
C LEU A 136 10.78 21.64 3.67
N GLY A 137 11.96 21.49 3.08
CA GLY A 137 13.19 21.20 3.80
C GLY A 137 13.51 22.28 4.85
N ARG A 138 13.39 23.55 4.47
CA ARG A 138 13.52 24.69 5.39
C ARG A 138 12.43 24.68 6.46
N ALA A 139 11.16 24.43 6.10
CA ALA A 139 10.06 24.36 7.06
C ALA A 139 10.29 23.31 8.16
N ILE A 140 10.88 22.17 7.81
CA ILE A 140 11.28 21.12 8.76
C ILE A 140 12.42 21.61 9.67
N LEU A 141 13.50 22.13 9.08
CA LEU A 141 14.70 22.56 9.82
C LEU A 141 14.44 23.73 10.76
N GLU A 142 13.67 24.71 10.31
CA GLU A 142 13.33 25.94 11.04
C GLU A 142 12.13 25.72 12.01
N GLY A 143 11.55 24.52 12.05
CA GLY A 143 10.50 24.16 13.02
C GLY A 143 9.15 24.84 12.79
N HIS A 144 8.80 25.15 11.53
CA HIS A 144 7.50 25.74 11.18
C HIS A 144 6.34 24.73 11.19
N LEU A 145 6.65 23.43 11.21
CA LEU A 145 5.65 22.35 11.19
C LEU A 145 5.17 22.02 12.61
N SER A 146 3.94 22.44 12.93
CA SER A 146 3.37 22.41 14.29
C SER A 146 3.05 21.00 14.82
N GLY A 147 2.80 20.01 13.95
CA GLY A 147 2.37 18.66 14.35
C GLY A 147 3.19 17.53 13.72
N VAL A 148 3.09 16.34 14.34
CA VAL A 148 3.71 15.11 13.81
C VAL A 148 3.18 14.78 12.41
N VAL A 149 1.86 14.94 12.20
CA VAL A 149 1.23 14.71 10.88
C VAL A 149 1.70 15.73 9.84
N SER A 150 1.90 17.00 10.21
CA SER A 150 2.45 18.00 9.28
C SER A 150 3.89 17.69 8.87
N ARG A 151 4.72 17.18 9.81
CA ARG A 151 6.07 16.70 9.50
C ARG A 151 6.06 15.47 8.60
N LEU A 152 5.19 14.49 8.88
CA LEU A 152 5.00 13.33 8.02
C LEU A 152 4.58 13.75 6.60
N ALA A 153 3.59 14.63 6.47
CA ALA A 153 3.12 15.13 5.18
C ALA A 153 4.23 15.82 4.39
N ALA A 154 5.05 16.64 5.05
CA ALA A 154 6.21 17.28 4.42
C ALA A 154 7.27 16.26 3.98
N SER A 155 7.58 15.26 4.82
CA SER A 155 8.51 14.18 4.47
C SER A 155 8.01 13.37 3.27
N VAL A 156 6.73 12.99 3.24
CA VAL A 156 6.14 12.26 2.10
C VAL A 156 6.14 13.13 0.85
N ALA A 157 5.80 14.41 0.95
CA ALA A 157 5.89 15.33 -0.19
C ALA A 157 7.33 15.46 -0.71
N LEU A 158 8.34 15.47 0.15
CA LEU A 158 9.76 15.47 -0.25
C LEU A 158 10.18 14.18 -0.96
N GLU A 159 9.70 13.03 -0.51
CA GLU A 159 9.92 11.74 -1.20
C GLU A 159 9.37 11.79 -2.63
N GLN A 160 8.19 12.37 -2.83
CA GLN A 160 7.59 12.54 -4.17
C GLN A 160 8.41 13.43 -5.11
N MET A 161 9.15 14.41 -4.56
CA MET A 161 9.97 15.33 -5.36
C MET A 161 11.34 14.75 -5.74
N LYS A 162 11.87 13.82 -4.94
CA LYS A 162 13.13 13.13 -5.21
C LYS A 162 12.86 11.99 -6.18
N SER A 163 13.28 12.13 -7.43
CA SER A 163 13.25 11.03 -8.41
C SER A 163 14.23 9.92 -8.00
N GLY A 164 13.85 9.06 -7.04
CA GLY A 164 14.66 7.94 -6.52
C GLY A 164 14.58 7.80 -5.00
N SER A 165 14.64 6.55 -4.51
CA SER A 165 14.51 6.14 -3.11
C SER A 165 15.62 6.69 -2.20
N GLY A 166 15.51 7.98 -1.85
CA GLY A 166 16.24 8.54 -0.72
C GLY A 166 15.39 8.39 0.53
N ALA A 167 15.71 7.41 1.38
CA ALA A 167 15.04 7.18 2.65
C ALA A 167 14.78 8.51 3.38
N ALA A 168 13.51 8.88 3.58
CA ALA A 168 13.21 9.93 4.53
C ALA A 168 13.71 9.45 5.91
N ALA A 169 14.36 10.34 6.65
CA ALA A 169 14.66 10.09 8.05
C ALA A 169 13.35 9.69 8.74
N GLY A 170 13.26 8.41 9.13
CA GLY A 170 12.01 7.80 9.56
C GLY A 170 11.39 8.60 10.69
N VAL A 171 10.27 9.26 10.41
CA VAL A 171 9.47 9.93 11.44
C VAL A 171 8.83 8.81 12.26
N GLN A 172 9.38 8.51 13.45
CA GLN A 172 8.73 7.58 14.36
C GLN A 172 7.43 8.19 14.86
N ILE A 173 6.31 7.56 14.52
CA ILE A 173 4.98 8.00 14.93
C ILE A 173 4.45 7.11 16.05
N GLU A 174 4.25 7.70 17.22
CA GLU A 174 3.55 7.05 18.32
C GLU A 174 2.03 7.13 18.08
N LEU A 175 1.47 6.07 17.50
CA LEU A 175 0.04 6.01 17.13
C LEU A 175 -0.91 6.25 18.31
N ALA A 176 -0.52 5.82 19.51
CA ALA A 176 -1.33 5.99 20.73
C ALA A 176 -1.54 7.48 21.10
N ALA A 177 -0.56 8.34 20.80
CA ALA A 177 -0.60 9.77 21.13
C ALA A 177 -1.39 10.62 20.11
N LEU A 178 -1.68 10.08 18.92
CA LEU A 178 -2.41 10.81 17.88
C LEU A 178 -3.89 10.95 18.22
N ARG A 179 -4.55 12.02 17.76
CA ARG A 179 -6.02 12.12 17.80
C ARG A 179 -6.63 11.28 16.67
N THR A 180 -7.92 10.97 16.76
CA THR A 180 -8.58 10.14 15.73
C THR A 180 -8.53 10.74 14.32
N PRO A 181 -8.77 12.05 14.11
CA PRO A 181 -8.59 12.68 12.79
C PRO A 181 -7.14 12.57 12.27
N ASP A 182 -6.17 12.64 13.17
CA ASP A 182 -4.75 12.52 12.83
C ASP A 182 -4.42 11.09 12.37
N ILE A 183 -4.95 10.05 13.04
CA ILE A 183 -4.80 8.65 12.61
C ILE A 183 -5.45 8.41 11.24
N ILE A 184 -6.63 8.96 11.03
CA ILE A 184 -7.34 8.86 9.76
C ILE A 184 -6.51 9.48 8.62
N THR A 185 -5.93 10.66 8.86
CA THR A 185 -5.03 11.31 7.89
C THR A 185 -3.78 10.46 7.63
N VAL A 186 -3.19 9.86 8.66
CA VAL A 186 -2.06 8.93 8.54
C VAL A 186 -2.43 7.69 7.71
N ILE A 187 -3.64 7.13 7.89
CA ILE A 187 -4.14 6.03 7.06
C ILE A 187 -4.31 6.47 5.60
N ALA A 188 -4.88 7.64 5.34
CA ALA A 188 -5.00 8.18 3.99
C ALA A 188 -3.62 8.34 3.31
N ILE A 189 -2.64 8.87 4.04
CA ILE A 189 -1.27 8.99 3.56
C ILE A 189 -0.71 7.61 3.19
N GLN A 190 -0.88 6.61 4.06
CA GLN A 190 -0.34 5.28 3.79
C GLN A 190 -1.06 4.57 2.64
N LEU A 191 -2.36 4.76 2.49
CA LEU A 191 -3.14 4.23 1.37
C LEU A 191 -2.70 4.83 0.02
N CYS A 192 -2.36 6.12 0.00
CA CYS A 192 -2.04 6.84 -1.24
C CYS A 192 -0.56 6.79 -1.62
N TYR A 193 0.35 6.87 -0.64
CA TYR A 193 1.77 7.09 -0.90
C TYR A 193 2.67 5.93 -0.49
N GLN A 194 2.19 4.98 0.32
CA GLN A 194 2.92 3.77 0.71
C GLN A 194 4.35 4.06 1.23
N THR A 195 4.47 5.01 2.14
CA THR A 195 5.78 5.42 2.69
C THR A 195 6.29 4.38 3.70
N ASP A 196 7.60 4.18 3.73
CA ASP A 196 8.28 3.32 4.71
C ASP A 196 8.29 3.92 6.13
N ALA A 197 7.98 5.22 6.25
CA ALA A 197 7.90 5.91 7.53
C ALA A 197 6.69 5.47 8.40
N LEU A 198 5.73 4.76 7.81
CA LEU A 198 4.49 4.35 8.46
C LEU A 198 4.35 2.83 8.52
N PRO A 199 3.69 2.30 9.57
CA PRO A 199 3.35 0.89 9.60
C PRO A 199 2.34 0.54 8.49
N PRO A 200 2.23 -0.75 8.12
CA PRO A 200 1.22 -1.22 7.17
C PRO A 200 -0.20 -0.80 7.56
N VAL A 201 -1.05 -0.59 6.55
CA VAL A 201 -2.44 -0.13 6.73
C VAL A 201 -3.22 -1.01 7.70
N GLY A 202 -2.95 -2.31 7.78
CA GLY A 202 -3.57 -3.23 8.75
C GLY A 202 -3.41 -2.81 10.20
N ILE A 203 -2.19 -2.41 10.59
CA ILE A 203 -1.89 -2.01 11.98
C ILE A 203 -2.60 -0.68 12.30
N LEU A 204 -2.59 0.24 11.34
CA LEU A 204 -3.30 1.52 11.46
C LEU A 204 -4.82 1.31 11.54
N ALA A 205 -5.37 0.43 10.71
CA ALA A 205 -6.77 0.06 10.68
C ALA A 205 -7.23 -0.59 11.99
N GLU A 206 -6.41 -1.47 12.58
CA GLU A 206 -6.69 -2.07 13.89
C GLU A 206 -6.72 -1.00 14.99
N THR A 207 -5.77 -0.06 14.95
CA THR A 207 -5.73 1.05 15.91
C THR A 207 -6.99 1.91 15.81
N LEU A 208 -7.44 2.22 14.58
CA LEU A 208 -8.68 2.98 14.35
C LEU A 208 -9.91 2.19 14.80
N LEU A 209 -9.98 0.89 14.49
CA LEU A 209 -11.09 0.03 14.91
C LEU A 209 -11.23 0.00 16.43
N ARG A 210 -10.13 -0.16 17.18
CA ARG A 210 -10.16 -0.14 18.65
C ARG A 210 -10.78 1.16 19.18
N ARG A 211 -10.44 2.31 18.59
CA ARG A 211 -11.03 3.60 18.98
C ARG A 211 -12.52 3.70 18.67
N CYS A 212 -12.94 3.16 17.51
CA CYS A 212 -14.35 3.10 17.13
C CYS A 212 -15.17 2.20 18.07
N LEU A 213 -14.55 1.16 18.66
CA LEU A 213 -15.20 0.28 19.63
C LEU A 213 -15.39 0.98 20.99
N ASP A 214 -14.46 1.85 21.38
CA ASP A 214 -14.54 2.58 22.65
C ASP A 214 -15.50 3.78 22.57
N SER A 215 -15.58 4.45 21.42
CA SER A 215 -16.42 5.63 21.23
C SER A 215 -16.82 5.84 19.77
N PRO A 216 -18.03 6.37 19.49
CA PRO A 216 -18.40 6.74 18.14
C PRO A 216 -17.45 7.82 17.62
N VAL A 217 -16.81 7.56 16.49
CA VAL A 217 -15.91 8.52 15.82
C VAL A 217 -16.77 9.53 15.06
N PRO A 218 -16.75 10.83 15.43
CA PRO A 218 -17.44 11.85 14.64
C PRO A 218 -16.75 11.97 13.29
N ILE A 219 -17.56 12.07 12.22
CA ILE A 219 -17.08 12.29 10.85
C ILE A 219 -17.19 13.79 10.57
N ASN A 220 -16.06 14.44 10.40
CA ASN A 220 -15.96 15.89 10.25
C ASN A 220 -15.87 16.32 8.78
N ASP A 221 -15.29 15.48 7.93
CA ASP A 221 -15.09 15.77 6.50
C ASP A 221 -15.17 14.51 5.62
N ALA A 222 -15.08 14.73 4.30
CA ALA A 222 -15.17 13.66 3.31
C ALA A 222 -13.98 12.70 3.33
N LEU A 223 -12.79 13.15 3.75
CA LEU A 223 -11.62 12.30 3.88
C LEU A 223 -11.83 11.29 5.00
N GLU A 224 -12.32 11.76 6.15
CA GLU A 224 -12.65 10.89 7.27
C GLU A 224 -13.70 9.85 6.90
N ALA A 225 -14.77 10.26 6.22
CA ALA A 225 -15.81 9.36 5.76
C ALA A 225 -15.27 8.29 4.78
N VAL A 226 -14.47 8.69 3.80
CA VAL A 226 -13.88 7.76 2.83
C VAL A 226 -12.94 6.79 3.52
N VAL A 227 -11.98 7.27 4.32
CA VAL A 227 -11.01 6.39 5.00
C VAL A 227 -11.70 5.41 5.94
N LEU A 228 -12.68 5.86 6.74
CA LEU A 228 -13.47 4.97 7.60
C LEU A 228 -14.19 3.90 6.78
N SER A 229 -14.77 4.26 5.63
CA SER A 229 -15.42 3.29 4.75
C SER A 229 -14.44 2.27 4.17
N VAL A 230 -13.25 2.69 3.73
CA VAL A 230 -12.21 1.80 3.19
C VAL A 230 -11.73 0.83 4.26
N VAL A 231 -11.43 1.33 5.45
CA VAL A 231 -10.99 0.53 6.60
C VAL A 231 -12.08 -0.48 6.99
N ALA A 232 -13.33 -0.04 7.09
CA ALA A 232 -14.44 -0.91 7.47
C ALA A 232 -14.68 -2.02 6.43
N ARG A 233 -14.63 -1.71 5.12
CA ARG A 233 -14.73 -2.73 4.05
C ARG A 233 -13.60 -3.74 4.15
N ARG A 234 -12.35 -3.30 4.26
CA ARG A 234 -11.18 -4.20 4.36
C ARG A 234 -11.27 -5.11 5.59
N ILE A 235 -11.71 -4.58 6.73
CA ILE A 235 -11.90 -5.39 7.95
C ILE A 235 -13.03 -6.40 7.76
N ALA A 236 -14.16 -5.99 7.18
CA ALA A 236 -15.29 -6.88 6.92
C ALA A 236 -14.97 -7.98 5.90
N GLU A 237 -14.29 -7.63 4.80
CA GLU A 237 -13.79 -8.57 3.79
C GLU A 237 -12.82 -9.57 4.41
N ARG A 238 -11.89 -9.11 5.25
CA ARG A 238 -11.01 -10.02 5.98
C ARG A 238 -11.77 -10.94 6.90
N ALA A 239 -12.67 -10.40 7.72
CA ALA A 239 -13.48 -11.21 8.62
C ALA A 239 -14.16 -12.35 7.85
N ALA A 240 -14.76 -12.04 6.69
CA ALA A 240 -15.37 -13.02 5.79
C ALA A 240 -14.38 -14.03 5.17
N VAL A 241 -13.16 -13.59 4.81
CA VAL A 241 -12.09 -14.49 4.32
C VAL A 241 -11.58 -15.42 5.42
N THR A 242 -11.35 -14.90 6.64
CA THR A 242 -10.99 -15.72 7.81
C THR A 242 -12.12 -16.63 8.28
N GLU A 243 -13.38 -16.32 7.96
CA GLU A 243 -14.53 -17.19 8.22
C GLU A 243 -14.48 -18.47 7.37
N THR A 244 -13.67 -18.50 6.29
CA THR A 244 -13.77 -19.55 5.26
C THR A 244 -12.49 -20.29 4.88
N ALA A 245 -11.27 -19.89 5.30
CA ALA A 245 -10.06 -20.68 4.99
C ALA A 245 -8.90 -20.57 6.01
N ASP A 246 -8.31 -21.71 6.37
CA ASP A 246 -6.97 -21.80 6.98
C ASP A 246 -5.97 -21.03 6.09
N PRO A 247 -5.22 -20.02 6.60
CA PRO A 247 -4.26 -19.25 5.81
C PRO A 247 -3.26 -20.12 5.04
N VAL A 248 -2.89 -21.27 5.60
CA VAL A 248 -2.02 -22.25 4.92
C VAL A 248 -2.73 -22.84 3.72
N GLU A 249 -3.96 -23.33 3.87
CA GLU A 249 -4.75 -23.87 2.76
C GLU A 249 -5.07 -22.80 1.71
N PHE A 250 -5.30 -21.56 2.13
CA PHE A 250 -5.50 -20.44 1.22
C PHE A 250 -4.28 -20.21 0.32
N ILE A 251 -3.08 -20.10 0.91
CA ILE A 251 -1.83 -19.93 0.15
C ILE A 251 -1.56 -21.15 -0.75
N VAL A 252 -1.73 -22.37 -0.22
CA VAL A 252 -1.60 -23.60 -1.01
C VAL A 252 -2.53 -23.58 -2.23
N ASN A 253 -3.77 -23.13 -2.06
CA ASN A 253 -4.74 -23.04 -3.15
C ASN A 253 -4.37 -21.96 -4.18
N LEU A 254 -3.81 -20.81 -3.73
CA LEU A 254 -3.23 -19.81 -4.63
C LEU A 254 -2.08 -20.38 -5.44
N CYS A 255 -1.12 -21.05 -4.80
CA CYS A 255 0.03 -21.69 -5.46
C CYS A 255 -0.39 -22.74 -6.49
N ARG A 256 -1.42 -23.55 -6.18
CA ARG A 256 -1.98 -24.53 -7.15
C ARG A 256 -2.59 -23.88 -8.38
N ARG A 257 -3.12 -22.67 -8.25
CA ARG A 257 -3.75 -21.89 -9.34
C ARG A 257 -2.77 -20.95 -10.04
N PHE A 258 -1.55 -20.79 -9.53
CA PHE A 258 -0.51 -19.96 -10.12
C PHE A 258 -0.29 -20.20 -11.63
N PRO A 259 -0.29 -21.45 -12.15
CA PRO A 259 -0.15 -21.68 -13.59
C PRO A 259 -1.23 -21.02 -14.45
N LEU A 260 -2.46 -20.87 -13.93
CA LEU A 260 -3.55 -20.18 -14.62
C LEU A 260 -3.27 -18.68 -14.73
N PHE A 261 -2.74 -18.09 -13.66
CA PHE A 261 -2.31 -16.70 -13.62
C PHE A 261 -1.16 -16.47 -14.61
N ALA A 262 -0.08 -17.25 -14.51
CA ALA A 262 1.07 -17.14 -15.41
C ALA A 262 0.67 -17.24 -16.89
N ARG A 263 -0.20 -18.19 -17.24
CA ARG A 263 -0.74 -18.33 -18.61
C ARG A 263 -1.56 -17.13 -19.06
N GLN A 264 -2.36 -16.54 -18.17
CA GLN A 264 -3.13 -15.33 -18.50
C GLN A 264 -2.23 -14.12 -18.74
N MET A 265 -1.13 -14.00 -18.00
CA MET A 265 -0.15 -12.91 -18.16
C MET A 265 0.61 -13.00 -19.49
N GLN A 266 0.69 -14.19 -20.09
CA GLN A 266 1.21 -14.39 -21.45
C GLN A 266 0.19 -14.00 -22.53
N SER A 267 -1.12 -14.14 -22.26
CA SER A 267 -2.21 -13.83 -23.19
C SER A 267 -2.72 -12.40 -23.02
N ARG A 268 -1.99 -11.44 -23.60
CA ARG A 268 -2.28 -10.00 -23.42
C ARG A 268 -3.12 -9.43 -24.57
N GLN A 269 -4.02 -8.51 -24.22
CA GLN A 269 -4.83 -7.78 -25.19
C GLN A 269 -3.97 -6.89 -26.10
N ARG A 270 -4.49 -6.61 -27.31
CA ARG A 270 -3.90 -5.67 -28.27
C ARG A 270 -2.46 -6.03 -28.67
N SER A 271 -2.14 -7.32 -28.75
CA SER A 271 -0.83 -7.84 -29.16
C SER A 271 0.35 -7.26 -28.37
N ARG A 272 0.13 -6.94 -27.08
CA ARG A 272 1.19 -6.46 -26.20
C ARG A 272 2.18 -7.59 -25.89
N VAL A 273 3.44 -7.20 -25.63
CA VAL A 273 4.51 -8.13 -25.24
C VAL A 273 4.07 -8.96 -24.04
N PRO A 274 4.04 -10.30 -24.16
CA PRO A 274 3.72 -11.22 -23.07
C PRO A 274 4.61 -10.99 -21.85
N MET A 275 4.06 -11.19 -20.65
CA MET A 275 4.89 -11.32 -19.45
C MET A 275 5.22 -12.81 -19.30
N THR A 276 6.44 -13.18 -19.67
CA THR A 276 6.96 -14.55 -19.59
C THR A 276 7.45 -14.86 -18.18
N VAL A 277 7.50 -16.14 -17.84
CA VAL A 277 8.10 -16.65 -16.59
C VAL A 277 9.32 -17.46 -17.02
N GLU A 278 10.50 -16.88 -16.90
CA GLU A 278 11.76 -17.43 -17.38
C GLU A 278 12.55 -18.11 -16.26
N ASP A 279 12.42 -17.61 -15.03
CA ASP A 279 13.05 -18.21 -13.86
C ASP A 279 12.29 -18.01 -12.53
N GLU A 280 12.93 -18.45 -11.44
CA GLU A 280 12.37 -18.39 -10.09
C GLU A 280 12.07 -16.97 -9.62
N TYR A 281 12.83 -15.96 -10.08
CA TYR A 281 12.60 -14.56 -9.71
C TYR A 281 11.28 -14.04 -10.31
N ASP A 282 10.96 -14.43 -11.54
CA ASP A 282 9.65 -14.09 -12.13
C ASP A 282 8.49 -14.72 -11.36
N VAL A 283 8.67 -15.97 -10.90
CA VAL A 283 7.68 -16.64 -10.03
C VAL A 283 7.52 -15.89 -8.72
N GLN A 284 8.62 -15.49 -8.10
CA GLN A 284 8.65 -14.70 -6.87
C GLN A 284 7.90 -13.37 -7.07
N ASP A 285 8.24 -12.57 -8.07
CA ASP A 285 7.59 -11.26 -8.32
C ASP A 285 6.08 -11.39 -8.49
N MET A 286 5.65 -12.36 -9.29
CA MET A 286 4.24 -12.63 -9.54
C MET A 286 3.52 -13.12 -8.29
N LEU A 287 4.12 -14.04 -7.53
CA LEU A 287 3.53 -14.59 -6.31
C LEU A 287 3.46 -13.53 -5.21
N HIS A 288 4.46 -12.67 -5.10
CA HIS A 288 4.48 -11.54 -4.18
C HIS A 288 3.28 -10.62 -4.42
N ALA A 289 3.02 -10.27 -5.68
CA ALA A 289 1.88 -9.44 -6.06
C ALA A 289 0.55 -10.10 -5.63
N ILE A 290 0.40 -11.41 -5.83
CA ILE A 290 -0.79 -12.17 -5.42
C ILE A 290 -0.94 -12.19 -3.90
N LEU A 291 0.14 -12.47 -3.17
CA LEU A 291 0.12 -12.52 -1.70
C LEU A 291 -0.28 -11.17 -1.11
N ARG A 292 0.21 -10.05 -1.66
CA ARG A 292 -0.16 -8.70 -1.21
C ARG A 292 -1.64 -8.36 -1.43
N LEU A 293 -2.36 -9.08 -2.29
CA LEU A 293 -3.82 -8.91 -2.41
C LEU A 293 -4.57 -9.43 -1.19
N SER A 294 -4.00 -10.42 -0.48
CA SER A 294 -4.69 -11.15 0.58
C SER A 294 -4.07 -10.93 1.97
N PHE A 295 -2.81 -10.50 2.03
CA PHE A 295 -2.04 -10.31 3.25
C PHE A 295 -1.41 -8.92 3.30
N ASP A 296 -1.52 -8.26 4.46
CA ASP A 296 -1.03 -6.88 4.66
C ASP A 296 0.48 -6.74 4.86
N ASP A 297 1.08 -7.74 5.51
CA ASP A 297 2.48 -7.74 5.89
C ASP A 297 3.14 -8.93 5.20
N VAL A 298 3.54 -8.70 3.95
CA VAL A 298 4.34 -9.63 3.15
C VAL A 298 5.71 -8.98 2.98
N ARG A 299 6.70 -9.49 3.72
CA ARG A 299 8.06 -8.94 3.72
C ARG A 299 8.93 -9.71 2.75
N SER A 300 9.51 -9.00 1.80
CA SER A 300 10.71 -9.41 1.06
C SER A 300 11.95 -8.99 1.86
N GLU A 301 13.03 -9.78 1.83
CA GLU A 301 14.17 -9.73 2.76
C GLU A 301 15.07 -8.47 2.72
N GLU A 302 14.70 -7.34 2.12
CA GLU A 302 15.50 -6.11 2.35
C GLU A 302 15.45 -5.65 3.82
N HIS A 303 14.60 -6.25 4.67
CA HIS A 303 14.27 -5.74 6.00
C HIS A 303 14.46 -6.73 7.17
N THR A 304 15.52 -7.55 7.18
CA THR A 304 15.95 -8.29 8.40
C THR A 304 17.41 -8.01 8.78
N PRO A 305 17.72 -7.68 10.06
CA PRO A 305 19.10 -7.51 10.50
C PRO A 305 19.83 -8.85 10.45
N SER A 306 20.97 -8.84 9.76
CA SER A 306 21.87 -9.96 9.53
C SER A 306 22.33 -10.65 10.84
N TYR A 307 21.71 -11.78 11.16
CA TYR A 307 22.17 -12.72 12.19
C TYR A 307 22.34 -14.12 11.60
N ALA A 308 23.16 -14.25 10.56
CA ALA A 308 23.94 -15.45 10.24
C ALA A 308 24.75 -15.19 8.96
N SER A 309 26.06 -15.40 9.01
CA SER A 309 26.99 -15.19 7.89
C SER A 309 26.92 -16.32 6.85
N ASN A 310 25.75 -16.48 6.24
CA ASN A 310 25.57 -17.14 4.94
C ASN A 310 24.22 -16.68 4.42
N SER A 311 24.23 -15.61 3.62
CA SER A 311 23.06 -14.91 3.10
C SER A 311 22.36 -15.72 2.02
N SER A 312 21.65 -16.76 2.42
CA SER A 312 20.66 -17.43 1.58
C SER A 312 19.33 -16.72 1.80
N ARG A 313 18.83 -16.11 0.73
CA ARG A 313 17.71 -15.17 0.77
C ARG A 313 16.40 -15.84 1.16
N LEU A 314 15.56 -15.14 1.92
CA LEU A 314 14.16 -15.51 2.18
C LEU A 314 13.28 -14.93 1.08
N ASP A 315 12.39 -15.74 0.49
CA ASP A 315 11.48 -15.23 -0.55
C ASP A 315 10.36 -14.36 0.05
N PHE A 316 9.47 -14.93 0.88
CA PHE A 316 8.40 -14.17 1.54
C PHE A 316 8.18 -14.58 3.00
N TYR A 317 8.23 -13.61 3.91
CA TYR A 317 7.82 -13.80 5.31
C TYR A 317 6.50 -13.08 5.58
N LEU A 318 5.54 -13.80 6.18
CA LEU A 318 4.24 -13.31 6.62
C LEU A 318 4.18 -13.35 8.16
N PRO A 319 4.67 -12.30 8.85
CA PRO A 319 4.85 -12.32 10.31
C PRO A 319 3.57 -12.57 11.11
N PRO A 320 2.40 -11.95 10.80
CA PRO A 320 1.17 -12.18 11.56
C PRO A 320 0.70 -13.64 11.51
N GLN A 321 0.94 -14.31 10.38
CA GLN A 321 0.59 -15.71 10.16
C GLN A 321 1.70 -16.67 10.61
N ARG A 322 2.91 -16.18 10.87
CA ARG A 322 4.13 -16.97 11.17
C ARG A 322 4.43 -17.99 10.05
N ILE A 323 4.20 -17.58 8.81
CA ILE A 323 4.41 -18.38 7.59
C ILE A 323 5.58 -17.83 6.80
N VAL A 324 6.43 -18.72 6.29
CA VAL A 324 7.37 -18.42 5.19
C VAL A 324 6.86 -19.10 3.92
N VAL A 325 6.92 -18.38 2.79
CA VAL A 325 6.65 -18.94 1.46
C VAL A 325 7.95 -18.89 0.66
N GLU A 326 8.39 -20.04 0.17
CA GLU A 326 9.59 -20.24 -0.65
C GLU A 326 9.16 -20.66 -2.05
N ALA A 327 9.64 -19.96 -3.09
CA ALA A 327 9.27 -20.20 -4.47
C ALA A 327 10.47 -20.69 -5.30
N LYS A 328 10.28 -21.82 -5.96
CA LYS A 328 11.24 -22.44 -6.87
C LYS A 328 10.63 -22.64 -8.24
N MET A 329 11.47 -22.67 -9.25
CA MET A 329 11.06 -22.99 -10.63
C MET A 329 11.99 -24.04 -11.23
N THR A 330 11.42 -25.08 -11.85
CA THR A 330 12.20 -25.98 -12.69
C THR A 330 12.46 -25.29 -14.04
N ARG A 331 13.64 -25.55 -14.61
CA ARG A 331 13.98 -25.05 -15.95
C ARG A 331 15.01 -25.96 -16.60
N LYS A 332 15.28 -25.73 -17.88
CA LYS A 332 16.34 -26.45 -18.61
C LYS A 332 17.68 -26.32 -17.86
N GLY A 333 18.21 -27.44 -17.34
CA GLY A 333 19.46 -27.49 -16.57
C GLY A 333 19.31 -27.41 -15.03
N LEU A 334 18.09 -27.11 -14.54
CA LEU A 334 17.69 -27.13 -13.13
C LEU A 334 16.44 -28.00 -12.97
N GLY A 335 16.67 -29.32 -12.90
CA GLY A 335 15.61 -30.32 -12.78
C GLY A 335 15.29 -30.69 -11.33
N GLN A 336 14.29 -31.56 -11.16
CA GLN A 336 13.71 -32.00 -9.89
C GLN A 336 14.73 -32.18 -8.75
N ARG A 337 15.81 -32.94 -8.96
CA ARG A 337 16.77 -33.27 -7.89
C ARG A 337 17.38 -32.02 -7.25
N LYS A 338 17.82 -31.05 -8.05
CA LYS A 338 18.44 -29.82 -7.53
C LYS A 338 17.43 -28.98 -6.75
N VAL A 339 16.21 -28.85 -7.27
CA VAL A 339 15.13 -28.11 -6.59
C VAL A 339 14.78 -28.75 -5.24
N VAL A 340 14.70 -30.09 -5.19
CA VAL A 340 14.45 -30.81 -3.94
C VAL A 340 15.60 -30.63 -2.94
N ASP A 341 16.85 -30.77 -3.39
CA ASP A 341 18.04 -30.58 -2.55
C ASP A 341 18.07 -29.17 -1.95
N GLU A 342 17.76 -28.14 -2.74
CA GLU A 342 17.65 -26.76 -2.25
C GLU A 342 16.54 -26.60 -1.20
N LEU A 343 15.34 -27.10 -1.46
CA LEU A 343 14.21 -26.99 -0.53
C LEU A 343 14.47 -27.70 0.81
N LEU A 344 15.19 -28.83 0.81
CA LEU A 344 15.56 -29.50 2.06
C LEU A 344 16.52 -28.64 2.90
N ILE A 345 17.41 -27.87 2.26
CA ILE A 345 18.26 -26.90 2.95
C ILE A 345 17.38 -25.78 3.54
N ASP A 346 16.38 -25.30 2.79
CA ASP A 346 15.46 -24.25 3.24
C ASP A 346 14.61 -24.72 4.43
N VAL A 347 14.08 -25.96 4.39
CA VAL A 347 13.37 -26.59 5.53
C VAL A 347 14.24 -26.61 6.79
N GLY A 348 15.49 -27.06 6.69
CA GLY A 348 16.42 -27.10 7.81
C GLY A 348 16.73 -25.70 8.36
N ARG A 349 16.91 -24.73 7.47
CA ARG A 349 17.19 -23.33 7.82
C ARG A 349 16.03 -22.71 8.58
N TYR A 350 14.83 -22.78 8.04
CA TYR A 350 13.65 -22.14 8.64
C TYR A 350 13.14 -22.85 9.89
N GLY A 351 13.41 -24.15 10.04
CA GLY A 351 13.15 -24.88 11.27
C GLY A 351 13.88 -24.34 12.51
N SER A 352 14.94 -23.54 12.31
CA SER A 352 15.68 -22.87 13.39
C SER A 352 15.10 -21.50 13.79
N MET A 353 14.15 -20.94 13.01
CA MET A 353 13.59 -19.61 13.26
C MET A 353 12.45 -19.65 14.29
N PRO A 354 12.57 -19.00 15.46
CA PRO A 354 11.58 -19.08 16.53
C PRO A 354 10.23 -18.39 16.21
N LYS A 355 10.19 -17.59 15.14
CA LYS A 355 8.99 -16.82 14.73
C LYS A 355 8.27 -17.39 13.50
N VAL A 356 8.63 -18.60 13.08
CA VAL A 356 8.04 -19.30 11.93
C VAL A 356 7.49 -20.64 12.41
N ASP A 357 6.21 -20.90 12.12
CA ASP A 357 5.54 -22.16 12.46
C ASP A 357 5.30 -23.03 11.23
N THR A 358 5.16 -22.41 10.06
CA THR A 358 4.90 -23.11 8.79
C THR A 358 5.79 -22.59 7.66
N LEU A 359 6.33 -23.50 6.87
CA LEU A 359 6.97 -23.23 5.57
C LEU A 359 6.09 -23.77 4.45
N ILE A 360 5.82 -22.95 3.45
CA ILE A 360 5.12 -23.34 2.24
C ILE A 360 6.11 -23.24 1.07
N CYS A 361 6.51 -24.37 0.51
CA CYS A 361 7.37 -24.43 -0.66
C CYS A 361 6.50 -24.57 -1.91
N VAL A 362 6.62 -23.65 -2.87
CA VAL A 362 6.00 -23.77 -4.19
C VAL A 362 7.06 -24.08 -5.24
N ILE A 363 6.83 -25.13 -6.03
CA ILE A 363 7.65 -25.49 -7.19
C ILE A 363 6.80 -25.27 -8.43
N TYR A 364 7.12 -24.22 -9.19
CA TYR A 364 6.55 -24.01 -10.52
C TYR A 364 7.32 -24.84 -11.54
N ASP A 365 6.65 -25.83 -12.12
CA ASP A 365 7.21 -26.79 -13.07
C ASP A 365 6.56 -26.67 -14.45
N PRO A 366 6.82 -25.58 -15.20
CA PRO A 366 6.14 -25.34 -16.49
C PRO A 366 6.49 -26.37 -17.56
N LEU A 367 7.60 -27.09 -17.42
CA LEU A 367 8.09 -28.07 -18.40
C LEU A 367 7.84 -29.53 -18.01
N GLY A 368 7.29 -29.80 -16.82
CA GLY A 368 7.03 -31.17 -16.36
C GLY A 368 8.29 -31.96 -15.98
N GLU A 369 9.32 -31.29 -15.49
CA GLU A 369 10.57 -31.91 -15.02
C GLU A 369 10.37 -32.71 -13.71
N CYS A 370 9.37 -32.37 -12.91
CA CYS A 370 8.97 -33.10 -11.70
C CYS A 370 8.09 -34.29 -12.07
N ARG A 371 8.69 -35.49 -12.18
CA ARG A 371 7.99 -36.70 -12.69
C ARG A 371 6.90 -37.25 -11.76
N ASN A 372 7.05 -37.06 -10.46
CA ASN A 372 6.05 -37.47 -9.48
C ASN A 372 5.83 -36.36 -8.43
N PRO A 373 5.05 -35.32 -8.78
CA PRO A 373 4.73 -34.18 -7.90
C PRO A 373 4.27 -34.62 -6.51
N ALA A 374 3.36 -35.60 -6.43
CA ALA A 374 2.79 -36.05 -5.17
C ALA A 374 3.83 -36.73 -4.25
N ALA A 375 4.77 -37.50 -4.82
CA ALA A 375 5.86 -38.07 -4.03
C ALA A 375 6.80 -36.98 -3.51
N ILE A 376 7.18 -36.01 -4.36
CA ILE A 376 8.04 -34.89 -3.95
C ILE A 376 7.40 -34.12 -2.81
N GLU A 377 6.11 -33.79 -2.94
CA GLU A 377 5.38 -33.07 -1.91
C GLU A 377 5.40 -33.87 -0.60
N ASN A 378 5.01 -35.14 -0.61
CA ASN A 378 4.98 -35.98 0.57
C ASN A 378 6.36 -36.19 1.21
N ASP A 379 7.42 -36.39 0.41
CA ASP A 379 8.77 -36.66 0.91
C ASP A 379 9.35 -35.45 1.66
N ILE A 380 9.14 -34.24 1.12
CA ILE A 380 9.62 -33.00 1.75
C ILE A 380 8.74 -32.62 2.94
N GLU A 381 7.42 -32.76 2.84
CA GLU A 381 6.49 -32.48 3.95
C GLU A 381 6.77 -33.38 5.17
N ASN A 382 7.21 -34.63 4.94
CA ASN A 382 7.53 -35.61 5.99
C ASN A 382 9.02 -35.71 6.34
N SER A 383 9.83 -34.70 6.00
CA SER A 383 11.29 -34.67 6.26
C SER A 383 11.70 -34.61 7.74
N GLY A 384 10.77 -34.77 8.68
CA GLY A 384 11.03 -34.84 10.13
C GLY A 384 11.34 -33.49 10.78
N SER A 385 11.03 -32.39 10.09
CA SER A 385 11.28 -31.04 10.59
C SER A 385 10.33 -30.68 11.75
N ARG A 386 10.80 -29.84 12.69
CA ARG A 386 9.94 -29.23 13.73
C ARG A 386 8.88 -28.30 13.15
N LEU A 387 9.14 -27.77 11.97
CA LEU A 387 8.28 -26.84 11.24
C LEU A 387 7.18 -27.61 10.51
N LYS A 388 5.97 -27.06 10.46
CA LYS A 388 4.95 -27.60 9.56
C LYS A 388 5.38 -27.26 8.13
N VAL A 389 5.69 -28.26 7.31
CA VAL A 389 6.07 -28.04 5.91
C VAL A 389 4.88 -28.37 5.02
N ARG A 390 4.61 -27.51 4.04
CA ARG A 390 3.66 -27.74 2.96
C ARG A 390 4.34 -27.53 1.63
N VAL A 391 4.16 -28.46 0.71
CA VAL A 391 4.79 -28.38 -0.60
C VAL A 391 3.71 -28.42 -1.68
N VAL A 392 3.88 -27.55 -2.67
CA VAL A 392 3.00 -27.44 -3.83
C VAL A 392 3.83 -27.50 -5.08
N VAL A 393 3.74 -28.59 -5.82
CA VAL A 393 4.28 -28.68 -7.18
C VAL A 393 3.14 -28.32 -8.14
N CYS A 394 3.33 -27.31 -8.99
CA CYS A 394 2.32 -26.85 -9.93
C CYS A 394 2.89 -26.64 -11.35
N PRO A 395 2.15 -26.98 -12.42
CA PRO A 395 0.79 -27.53 -12.43
C PRO A 395 0.71 -28.99 -11.97
N ARG A 396 -0.43 -29.39 -11.37
CA ARG A 396 -0.74 -30.80 -11.09
C ARG A 396 -1.48 -31.40 -12.27
N GLY A 397 -0.97 -32.51 -12.83
CA GLY A 397 -1.65 -33.32 -13.84
C GLY A 397 -1.65 -32.72 -15.24
N MET A 398 -0.49 -32.68 -15.89
CA MET A 398 -0.45 -32.68 -17.36
C MET A 398 -0.69 -34.09 -17.91
#